data_AF-A0A955V4Z2-F1
#
_entry.id   AF-A0A955V4Z2-F1
#
_cell.length_a   1.000
_cell.length_b   1.000
_cell.length_c   1.000
_cell.angle_alpha   90.00
_cell.angle_beta   90.00
_cell.angle_gamma   90.00
#
_symmetry.space_group_name_H-M   'P 1'
#
loop_
_entity.id
_entity.type
_entity.pdbx_description
1 polymer ?
#
loop_
_entity_poly.entity_id
_entity_poly.type
_entity_poly.pdbx_seq_one_letter_code
_entity_poly.pdbx_strand_id
1 'polypeptide(L)'
;MVAAEAGKTPQAIVAWVAANVRFEPYEGLLRGAEGTALARSGNALDQALLVQALLGRAGRKGVVVGGPLDAKAGAALLARFLAADGAAGLGDVPRLGAASGATLDDPGAKAAVTTRNVKDTGAVDAAIAAAAKVAPTLEAALVKALKPRKLAPPRQHYWVELDGEALDPVAPEVAHEGGKALDARGLAALEHRVVASLVMTRKRGGKVEEVPLLRVPLSVAEAAWEPLELSIWPDPKKLGPAPAGLEGDAATVARLAAAPVLRAALLSGKARHGAAAFDRSGRTWEIGEDGAVGGPAALGGALGGALGGF
;
A
#
# COMPACT_ATOMS: atom_id res chain seq x y z
N MET A 1 22.24 -0.85 5.15
CA MET A 1 22.97 0.25 4.48
C MET A 1 22.82 1.55 5.26
N VAL A 2 21.62 2.14 5.35
CA VAL A 2 21.38 3.43 6.07
C VAL A 2 21.89 3.49 7.52
N ALA A 3 21.69 2.44 8.33
CA ALA A 3 22.14 2.45 9.74
C ALA A 3 23.67 2.54 9.92
N ALA A 4 24.46 2.12 8.92
CA ALA A 4 25.91 2.28 8.96
C ALA A 4 26.34 3.73 8.63
N GLU A 5 25.55 4.44 7.81
CA GLU A 5 25.82 5.81 7.37
C GLU A 5 25.43 6.85 8.43
N ALA A 6 24.36 6.59 9.19
CA ALA A 6 23.80 7.53 10.16
C ALA A 6 24.58 7.65 11.49
N GLY A 7 25.59 6.80 11.70
CA GLY A 7 26.28 6.70 12.99
C GLY A 7 25.45 6.00 14.06
N LYS A 8 25.91 6.09 15.33
CA LYS A 8 25.30 5.37 16.47
C LYS A 8 24.78 6.27 17.59
N THR A 9 25.08 7.57 17.56
CA THR A 9 24.59 8.52 18.57
C THR A 9 23.27 9.13 18.12
N PRO A 10 22.36 9.49 19.04
CA PRO A 10 21.09 10.12 18.68
C PRO A 10 21.26 11.36 17.81
N GLN A 11 22.21 12.23 18.15
CA GLN A 11 22.47 13.46 17.42
C GLN A 11 23.06 13.20 16.02
N ALA A 12 23.92 12.18 15.86
CA ALA A 12 24.43 11.79 14.53
C ALA A 12 23.29 11.25 13.64
N ILE A 13 22.39 10.46 14.21
CA ILE A 13 21.23 9.92 13.50
C ILE A 13 20.32 11.07 13.02
N VAL A 14 19.97 12.01 13.90
CA VAL A 14 19.14 13.16 13.54
C VAL A 14 19.82 14.03 12.48
N ALA A 15 21.10 14.36 12.65
CA ALA A 15 21.86 15.16 11.69
C ALA A 15 21.94 14.49 10.32
N TRP A 16 22.11 13.16 10.30
CA TRP A 16 22.12 12.40 9.06
C TRP A 16 20.74 12.43 8.38
N VAL A 17 19.65 12.25 9.12
CA VAL A 17 18.29 12.30 8.54
C VAL A 17 18.02 13.71 7.99
N ALA A 18 18.32 14.76 8.75
CA ALA A 18 18.15 16.15 8.31
C ALA A 18 18.94 16.47 7.02
N ALA A 19 20.14 15.91 6.88
CA ALA A 19 21.01 16.15 5.72
C ALA A 19 20.68 15.28 4.50
N ASN A 20 20.15 14.07 4.70
CA ASN A 20 20.01 13.07 3.65
C ASN A 20 18.57 12.71 3.30
N VAL A 21 17.59 13.27 4.01
CA VAL A 21 16.16 13.00 3.81
C VAL A 21 15.42 14.30 3.62
N ARG A 22 14.91 14.51 2.42
CA ARG A 22 14.15 15.71 2.08
C ARG A 22 12.79 15.72 2.78
N PHE A 23 12.45 16.85 3.39
CA PHE A 23 11.10 17.10 3.91
C PHE A 23 10.07 17.27 2.79
N GLU A 24 8.89 16.66 2.94
CA GLU A 24 7.75 16.82 2.04
C GLU A 24 6.45 17.06 2.85
N PRO A 25 5.69 18.16 2.62
CA PRO A 25 4.60 18.59 3.50
C PRO A 25 3.25 17.94 3.15
N TYR A 26 3.12 16.63 3.38
CA TYR A 26 1.81 15.95 3.42
C TYR A 26 1.43 15.57 4.85
N GLU A 27 0.14 15.42 5.09
CA GLU A 27 -0.40 14.94 6.36
C GLU A 27 -0.40 13.41 6.41
N GLY A 28 -0.38 12.85 7.63
CA GLY A 28 -0.49 11.40 7.84
C GLY A 28 0.80 10.61 7.65
N LEU A 29 0.69 9.29 7.70
CA LEU A 29 1.74 8.31 7.53
C LEU A 29 1.61 7.68 6.14
N LEU A 30 2.56 7.97 5.25
CA LEU A 30 2.53 7.47 3.86
C LEU A 30 3.64 6.46 3.60
N ARG A 31 4.87 6.75 4.00
CA ARG A 31 6.05 5.97 3.60
C ARG A 31 6.57 5.05 4.70
N GLY A 32 6.39 5.45 5.96
CA GLY A 32 7.03 4.81 7.09
C GLY A 32 8.56 4.91 7.03
N ALA A 33 9.21 4.34 8.05
CA ALA A 33 10.67 4.40 8.17
C ALA A 33 11.41 3.85 6.94
N GLU A 34 10.99 2.69 6.43
CA GLU A 34 11.62 2.04 5.29
C GLU A 34 11.45 2.83 4.00
N GLY A 35 10.23 3.29 3.71
CA GLY A 35 9.96 4.06 2.52
C GLY A 35 10.68 5.39 2.49
N THR A 36 10.83 6.03 3.64
CA THR A 36 11.59 7.27 3.79
C THR A 36 13.09 7.05 3.60
N ALA A 37 13.62 5.94 4.10
CA ALA A 37 15.01 5.57 3.88
C ALA A 37 15.32 5.30 2.40
N LEU A 38 14.41 4.65 1.68
CA LEU A 38 14.55 4.34 0.25
C LEU A 38 14.36 5.58 -0.62
N ALA A 39 13.27 6.31 -0.41
CA ALA A 39 12.92 7.49 -1.21
C ALA A 39 13.85 8.68 -0.94
N ARG A 40 14.57 8.67 0.20
CA ARG A 40 15.31 9.84 0.70
C ARG A 40 14.42 11.09 0.82
N SER A 41 13.13 10.86 1.07
CA SER A 41 12.17 11.92 1.32
C SER A 41 10.99 11.43 2.19
N GLY A 42 10.36 12.36 2.89
CA GLY A 42 9.20 12.08 3.74
C GLY A 42 8.75 13.31 4.53
N ASN A 43 7.53 13.27 5.06
CA ASN A 43 7.06 14.30 6.00
C ASN A 43 7.70 14.14 7.40
N ALA A 44 7.30 14.97 8.36
CA ALA A 44 7.84 14.92 9.72
C ALA A 44 7.58 13.58 10.43
N LEU A 45 6.40 12.98 10.27
CA LEU A 45 6.07 11.70 10.88
C LEU A 45 6.92 10.55 10.32
N ASP A 46 7.04 10.52 9.00
CA ASP A 46 7.84 9.55 8.27
C ASP A 46 9.34 9.63 8.63
N GLN A 47 9.88 10.85 8.76
CA GLN A 47 11.25 11.07 9.22
C GLN A 47 11.44 10.73 10.71
N ALA A 48 10.45 11.02 11.58
CA ALA A 48 10.50 10.64 12.99
C ALA A 48 10.50 9.11 13.15
N LEU A 49 9.69 8.38 12.36
CA LEU A 49 9.71 6.92 12.35
C LEU A 49 11.05 6.36 11.86
N LEU A 50 11.69 7.00 10.87
CA LEU A 50 13.04 6.64 10.45
C LEU A 50 14.06 6.85 11.58
N VAL A 51 14.03 8.01 12.26
CA VAL A 51 14.89 8.26 13.43
C VAL A 51 14.67 7.21 14.51
N GLN A 52 13.41 6.90 14.86
CA GLN A 52 13.08 5.87 15.85
C GLN A 52 13.64 4.50 15.46
N ALA A 53 13.49 4.09 14.19
CA ALA A 53 14.01 2.82 13.70
C ALA A 53 15.56 2.75 13.75
N LEU A 54 16.24 3.86 13.45
CA LEU A 54 17.70 3.95 13.52
C LEU A 54 18.20 3.91 14.97
N LEU A 55 17.52 4.61 15.88
CA LEU A 55 17.78 4.52 17.31
C LEU A 55 17.61 3.09 17.83
N GLY A 56 16.54 2.41 17.42
CA GLY A 56 16.29 1.00 17.77
C GLY A 56 17.45 0.10 17.35
N ARG A 57 17.97 0.28 16.13
CA ARG A 57 19.16 -0.45 15.64
C ARG A 57 20.45 -0.08 16.38
N ALA A 58 20.54 1.12 16.94
CA ALA A 58 21.63 1.56 17.82
C ALA A 58 21.44 1.13 19.29
N GLY A 59 20.39 0.34 19.61
CA GLY A 59 20.11 -0.11 20.97
C GLY A 59 19.55 1.00 21.87
N ARG A 60 18.81 1.95 21.29
CA ARG A 60 18.12 3.04 21.99
C ARG A 60 16.62 2.98 21.68
N LYS A 61 15.78 3.29 22.67
CA LYS A 61 14.32 3.25 22.52
C LYS A 61 13.75 4.66 22.58
N GLY A 62 13.59 5.29 21.42
CA GLY A 62 12.88 6.56 21.29
C GLY A 62 11.37 6.36 21.12
N VAL A 63 10.58 7.36 21.49
CA VAL A 63 9.11 7.38 21.34
C VAL A 63 8.74 8.44 20.32
N VAL A 64 7.92 8.11 19.32
CA VAL A 64 7.40 9.12 18.40
C VAL A 64 6.34 9.96 19.11
N VAL A 65 6.46 11.27 19.00
CA VAL A 65 5.56 12.24 19.61
C VAL A 65 4.96 13.12 18.52
N GLY A 66 3.66 13.40 18.62
CA GLY A 66 2.95 14.32 17.73
C GLY A 66 2.35 15.49 18.50
N GLY A 67 2.52 16.70 17.98
CA GLY A 67 2.03 17.93 18.62
C GLY A 67 1.56 18.98 17.61
N PRO A 68 0.87 20.03 18.09
CA PRO A 68 0.45 21.13 17.25
C PRO A 68 1.64 21.90 16.69
N LEU A 69 1.53 22.31 15.43
CA LEU A 69 2.46 23.23 14.79
C LEU A 69 1.75 24.56 14.56
N ASP A 70 2.34 25.64 15.05
CA ASP A 70 1.77 26.97 14.84
C ASP A 70 1.78 27.35 13.35
N ALA A 71 0.86 28.24 12.97
CA ALA A 71 0.65 28.60 11.56
C ALA A 71 1.89 29.23 10.91
N LYS A 72 2.71 29.97 11.67
CA LYS A 72 3.92 30.62 11.16
C LYS A 72 5.00 29.57 10.89
N ALA A 73 5.23 28.65 11.84
CA ALA A 73 6.17 27.54 11.66
C ALA A 73 5.75 26.63 10.50
N GLY A 74 4.46 26.27 10.41
CA GLY A 74 3.93 25.50 9.29
C GLY A 74 4.13 26.19 7.94
N ALA A 75 3.86 27.50 7.87
CA ALA A 75 4.09 28.27 6.64
C ALA A 75 5.57 28.33 6.26
N ALA A 76 6.47 28.45 7.23
CA ALA A 76 7.91 28.43 7.00
C ALA A 76 8.39 27.07 6.45
N LEU A 77 7.90 25.96 6.99
CA LEU A 77 8.23 24.62 6.48
C LEU A 77 7.74 24.41 5.05
N LEU A 78 6.52 24.85 4.73
CA LEU A 78 6.01 24.80 3.37
C LEU A 78 6.84 25.70 2.42
N ALA A 79 7.18 26.92 2.85
CA ALA A 79 8.01 27.81 2.05
C ALA A 79 9.41 27.21 1.81
N ARG A 80 10.03 26.59 2.82
CA ARG A 80 11.31 25.88 2.69
C ARG A 80 11.23 24.73 1.69
N PHE A 81 10.13 23.97 1.71
CA PHE A 81 9.89 22.92 0.71
C PHE A 81 9.74 23.48 -0.70
N LEU A 82 8.98 24.57 -0.88
CA LEU A 82 8.75 25.19 -2.18
C LEU A 82 10.00 25.91 -2.72
N ALA A 83 10.85 26.44 -1.84
CA ALA A 83 12.09 27.14 -2.21
C ALA A 83 13.25 26.17 -2.54
N ALA A 84 13.14 24.90 -2.15
CA ALA A 84 14.08 23.87 -2.53
C ALA A 84 13.89 23.49 -4.01
N ASP A 85 14.31 24.37 -4.93
CA ASP A 85 14.39 24.08 -6.37
C ASP A 85 15.48 23.01 -6.61
N GLY A 86 15.07 21.81 -6.97
CA GLY A 86 15.99 20.66 -7.11
C GLY A 86 15.30 19.31 -7.25
N ALA A 87 14.80 19.04 -8.46
CA ALA A 87 14.59 17.73 -9.09
C ALA A 87 13.89 16.61 -8.29
N ALA A 88 12.57 16.56 -8.48
CA ALA A 88 11.64 15.48 -8.18
C ALA A 88 11.29 15.29 -6.69
N GLY A 89 10.08 15.67 -6.32
CA GLY A 89 9.49 15.39 -5.01
C GLY A 89 8.01 15.04 -5.13
N LEU A 90 7.55 14.22 -4.18
CA LEU A 90 6.24 13.58 -4.11
C LEU A 90 5.89 12.69 -5.32
N GLY A 91 6.70 11.64 -5.53
CA GLY A 91 6.38 10.54 -6.44
C GLY A 91 7.27 10.44 -7.67
N ASP A 92 8.59 10.58 -7.51
CA ASP A 92 9.56 10.24 -8.57
C ASP A 92 9.53 8.72 -8.82
N VAL A 93 8.50 8.26 -9.52
CA VAL A 93 8.26 6.87 -9.90
C VAL A 93 9.50 6.26 -10.59
N PRO A 94 10.25 6.99 -11.44
CA PRO A 94 11.54 6.51 -11.95
C PRO A 94 12.58 6.21 -10.87
N ARG A 95 12.78 7.08 -9.87
CA ARG A 95 13.72 6.80 -8.76
C ARG A 95 13.23 5.70 -7.83
N LEU A 96 11.93 5.65 -7.50
CA LEU A 96 11.33 4.56 -6.72
C LEU A 96 11.42 3.22 -7.48
N GLY A 97 11.24 3.25 -8.80
CA GLY A 97 11.39 2.09 -9.67
C GLY A 97 12.84 1.64 -9.84
N ALA A 98 13.79 2.58 -9.92
CA ALA A 98 15.22 2.25 -9.94
C ALA A 98 15.72 1.69 -8.59
N ALA A 99 15.19 2.18 -7.47
CA ALA A 99 15.56 1.70 -6.13
C ALA A 99 14.93 0.35 -5.76
N SER A 100 13.73 0.05 -6.28
CA SER A 100 13.05 -1.26 -6.14
C SER A 100 13.46 -2.27 -7.21
N GLY A 101 14.18 -1.84 -8.25
CA GLY A 101 14.51 -2.63 -9.42
C GLY A 101 13.35 -2.80 -10.42
N ALA A 102 12.17 -2.23 -10.15
CA ALA A 102 10.98 -2.32 -10.98
C ALA A 102 10.62 -0.94 -11.56
N THR A 103 11.01 -0.66 -12.80
CA THR A 103 10.40 0.46 -13.54
C THR A 103 9.06 0.02 -14.13
N LEU A 104 8.11 0.95 -14.36
CA LEU A 104 6.86 0.65 -15.08
C LEU A 104 7.13 0.15 -16.52
N ASP A 105 8.34 0.42 -17.03
CA ASP A 105 8.85 -0.04 -18.32
C ASP A 105 9.83 -1.21 -18.20
N ASP A 106 10.08 -1.74 -17.00
CA ASP A 106 11.01 -2.84 -16.81
C ASP A 106 10.47 -4.05 -17.58
N PRO A 107 11.21 -4.57 -18.57
CA PRO A 107 10.86 -5.81 -19.24
C PRO A 107 10.67 -6.94 -18.24
N GLY A 108 11.35 -6.92 -17.08
CA GLY A 108 11.21 -7.83 -15.96
C GLY A 108 9.93 -7.66 -15.14
N ALA A 109 9.44 -6.44 -14.89
CA ALA A 109 8.14 -6.18 -14.26
C ALA A 109 6.98 -6.46 -15.23
N LYS A 110 7.09 -6.04 -16.50
CA LYS A 110 6.19 -6.48 -17.57
C LYS A 110 6.24 -8.00 -17.69
N ALA A 111 7.41 -8.62 -17.69
CA ALA A 111 7.55 -10.08 -17.72
C ALA A 111 7.06 -10.71 -16.42
N ALA A 112 7.16 -10.14 -15.23
CA ALA A 112 6.61 -10.75 -14.02
C ALA A 112 5.08 -10.78 -14.07
N VAL A 113 4.47 -9.71 -14.60
CA VAL A 113 3.03 -9.64 -14.94
C VAL A 113 2.67 -10.58 -16.11
N THR A 114 3.58 -10.82 -17.05
CA THR A 114 3.32 -11.59 -18.28
C THR A 114 3.74 -13.09 -18.19
N THR A 115 4.69 -13.46 -17.34
CA THR A 115 5.36 -14.78 -17.30
C THR A 115 4.75 -15.71 -16.25
N ARG A 116 3.95 -15.18 -15.31
CA ARG A 116 2.96 -16.01 -14.59
C ARG A 116 1.73 -16.37 -15.44
N ASN A 117 1.67 -15.84 -16.67
CA ASN A 117 0.53 -15.99 -17.58
C ASN A 117 0.92 -16.72 -18.87
N VAL A 118 1.12 -18.04 -18.79
CA VAL A 118 1.03 -18.94 -19.96
C VAL A 118 0.50 -20.28 -19.44
N LYS A 119 -0.71 -20.75 -19.76
CA LYS A 119 -1.15 -21.23 -21.09
C LYS A 119 -2.70 -21.19 -21.21
N ASP A 120 -3.24 -20.39 -22.13
CA ASP A 120 -4.29 -20.73 -23.11
C ASP A 120 -4.83 -19.46 -23.81
N THR A 121 -4.65 -19.38 -25.13
CA THR A 121 -4.52 -18.13 -25.91
C THR A 121 -5.83 -17.55 -26.48
N GLY A 122 -7.01 -17.91 -25.97
CA GLY A 122 -8.28 -17.35 -26.45
C GLY A 122 -8.92 -16.32 -25.51
N ALA A 123 -9.17 -16.74 -24.27
CA ALA A 123 -9.78 -15.88 -23.24
C ALA A 123 -8.78 -14.88 -22.64
N VAL A 124 -7.49 -15.24 -22.66
CA VAL A 124 -6.39 -14.41 -22.20
C VAL A 124 -6.19 -13.21 -23.11
N ASP A 125 -6.28 -13.35 -24.44
CA ASP A 125 -6.17 -12.22 -25.37
C ASP A 125 -7.32 -11.23 -25.21
N ALA A 126 -8.54 -11.71 -24.95
CA ALA A 126 -9.68 -10.86 -24.64
C ALA A 126 -9.52 -10.14 -23.29
N ALA A 127 -8.97 -10.82 -22.28
CA ALA A 127 -8.68 -10.25 -20.97
C ALA A 127 -7.50 -9.25 -21.01
N ILE A 128 -6.47 -9.53 -21.81
CA ILE A 128 -5.33 -8.63 -22.09
C ILE A 128 -5.84 -7.40 -22.85
N ALA A 129 -6.67 -7.57 -23.87
CA ALA A 129 -7.28 -6.45 -24.59
C ALA A 129 -8.20 -5.63 -23.69
N ALA A 130 -8.89 -6.24 -22.73
CA ALA A 130 -9.69 -5.53 -21.73
C ALA A 130 -8.80 -4.79 -20.71
N ALA A 131 -7.76 -5.44 -20.17
CA ALA A 131 -6.82 -4.83 -19.23
C ALA A 131 -6.04 -3.66 -19.88
N ALA A 132 -5.60 -3.83 -21.13
CA ALA A 132 -4.95 -2.78 -21.92
C ALA A 132 -5.87 -1.59 -22.22
N LYS A 133 -7.20 -1.79 -22.26
CA LYS A 133 -8.18 -0.69 -22.36
C LYS A 133 -8.39 0.03 -21.03
N VAL A 134 -8.21 -0.66 -19.90
CA VAL A 134 -8.38 -0.09 -18.55
C VAL A 134 -7.11 0.63 -18.09
N ALA A 135 -5.93 0.16 -18.48
CA ALA A 135 -4.65 0.72 -18.03
C ALA A 135 -4.50 2.25 -18.28
N PRO A 136 -4.86 2.81 -19.45
CA PRO A 136 -4.81 4.25 -19.67
C PRO A 136 -5.81 5.01 -18.80
N THR A 137 -6.94 4.39 -18.47
CA THR A 137 -7.96 4.97 -17.59
C THR A 137 -7.47 5.00 -16.14
N LEU A 138 -6.79 3.94 -15.69
CA LEU A 138 -6.17 3.87 -14.37
C LEU A 138 -5.02 4.87 -14.25
N GLU A 139 -4.16 4.96 -15.28
CA GLU A 139 -3.08 5.93 -15.37
C GLU A 139 -3.62 7.36 -15.37
N ALA A 140 -4.64 7.67 -16.19
CA ALA A 140 -5.27 8.98 -16.20
C ALA A 140 -5.98 9.30 -14.87
N ALA A 141 -6.58 8.31 -14.20
CA ALA A 141 -7.19 8.47 -12.88
C ALA A 141 -6.11 8.73 -11.81
N LEU A 142 -4.98 8.03 -11.89
CA LEU A 142 -3.83 8.23 -11.02
C LEU A 142 -3.23 9.63 -11.24
N VAL A 143 -2.94 10.01 -12.49
CA VAL A 143 -2.47 11.35 -12.87
C VAL A 143 -3.46 12.44 -12.45
N LYS A 144 -4.77 12.21 -12.58
CA LYS A 144 -5.81 13.15 -12.12
C LYS A 144 -5.88 13.25 -10.60
N ALA A 145 -5.70 12.14 -9.88
CA ALA A 145 -5.62 12.11 -8.42
C ALA A 145 -4.31 12.73 -7.90
N LEU A 146 -3.24 12.63 -8.70
CA LEU A 146 -1.92 13.21 -8.46
C LEU A 146 -1.79 14.65 -8.99
N LYS A 147 -2.84 15.23 -9.62
CA LYS A 147 -2.85 16.66 -9.94
C LYS A 147 -2.51 17.43 -8.67
N PRO A 148 -1.62 18.44 -8.74
CA PRO A 148 -1.12 19.12 -7.57
C PRO A 148 -2.29 19.69 -6.77
N ARG A 149 -2.65 18.98 -5.69
CA ARG A 149 -3.48 19.56 -4.65
C ARG A 149 -2.70 20.75 -4.11
N LYS A 150 -3.38 21.87 -3.87
CA LYS A 150 -2.75 23.01 -3.18
C LYS A 150 -2.15 22.47 -1.88
N LEU A 151 -0.83 22.49 -1.78
CA LEU A 151 -0.15 22.11 -0.54
C LEU A 151 -0.56 23.10 0.53
N ALA A 152 -1.07 22.57 1.64
CA ALA A 152 -1.41 23.38 2.81
C ALA A 152 -0.21 23.38 3.77
N PRO A 153 0.03 24.48 4.50
CA PRO A 153 0.98 24.48 5.61
C PRO A 153 0.62 23.38 6.62
N PRO A 154 1.58 22.54 7.06
CA PRO A 154 1.31 21.56 8.10
C PRO A 154 0.89 22.25 9.39
N ARG A 155 -0.08 21.65 10.09
CA ARG A 155 -0.57 22.10 11.41
C ARG A 155 -0.22 21.15 12.54
N GLN A 156 0.36 20.01 12.20
CA GLN A 156 0.83 19.00 13.12
C GLN A 156 2.30 18.74 12.81
N HIS A 157 3.07 18.48 13.84
CA HIS A 157 4.49 18.16 13.74
C HIS A 157 4.82 16.92 14.55
N TYR A 158 5.90 16.24 14.17
CA TYR A 158 6.28 14.96 14.75
C TYR A 158 7.79 14.90 14.94
N TRP A 159 8.20 14.36 16.09
CA TRP A 159 9.59 14.18 16.49
C TRP A 159 9.75 12.90 17.28
N VAL A 160 10.98 12.56 17.67
CA VAL A 160 11.26 11.46 18.59
C VAL A 160 11.70 12.00 19.93
N GLU A 161 11.13 11.52 21.02
CA GLU A 161 11.65 11.76 22.36
C GLU A 161 12.55 10.60 22.80
N LEU A 162 13.74 10.93 23.32
CA LEU A 162 14.67 10.00 23.92
C LEU A 162 15.27 10.65 25.17
N ASP A 163 15.10 10.00 26.32
CA ASP A 163 15.65 10.46 27.61
C ASP A 163 15.30 11.93 27.96
N GLY A 164 14.11 12.39 27.53
CA GLY A 164 13.63 13.76 27.73
C GLY A 164 14.12 14.79 26.71
N GLU A 165 14.93 14.37 25.73
CA GLU A 165 15.39 15.21 24.62
C GLU A 165 14.49 15.01 23.40
N ALA A 166 14.11 16.13 22.74
CA ALA A 166 13.40 16.11 21.47
C ALA A 166 14.40 16.02 20.31
N LEU A 167 14.29 14.94 19.54
CA LEU A 167 15.10 14.61 18.38
C LEU A 167 14.27 14.90 17.11
N ASP A 168 14.54 16.05 16.50
CA ASP A 168 13.76 16.56 15.36
C ASP A 168 14.68 16.87 14.16
N PRO A 169 14.63 16.06 13.09
CA PRO A 169 15.43 16.31 11.89
C PRO A 169 14.81 17.35 10.96
N VAL A 170 13.56 17.75 11.16
CA VAL A 170 12.81 18.60 10.24
C VAL A 170 12.77 20.04 10.72
N ALA A 171 12.48 20.27 11.99
CA ALA A 171 12.27 21.62 12.54
C ALA A 171 12.78 21.75 13.98
N PRO A 172 14.08 21.51 14.24
CA PRO A 172 14.65 21.55 15.59
C PRO A 172 14.49 22.91 16.30
N GLU A 173 14.25 23.98 15.55
CA GLU A 173 13.99 25.33 16.06
C GLU A 173 12.56 25.56 16.57
N VAL A 174 11.63 24.66 16.26
CA VAL A 174 10.22 24.76 16.68
C VAL A 174 10.07 24.21 18.09
N ALA A 175 9.24 24.87 18.90
CA ALA A 175 8.92 24.39 20.25
C ALA A 175 8.13 23.07 20.20
N HIS A 176 8.63 22.03 20.87
CA HIS A 176 7.99 20.71 21.00
C HIS A 176 6.95 20.65 22.13
N GLU A 177 6.17 21.72 22.31
CA GLU A 177 5.18 21.83 23.38
C GLU A 177 3.85 21.14 23.03
N GLY A 178 3.15 20.61 24.05
CA GLY A 178 1.84 20.00 23.88
C GLY A 178 1.83 18.67 23.09
N GLY A 179 3.00 18.09 22.86
CA GLY A 179 3.16 16.79 22.21
C GLY A 179 2.55 15.63 23.01
N LYS A 180 2.10 14.62 22.28
CA LYS A 180 1.64 13.34 22.85
C LYS A 180 2.35 12.19 22.17
N ALA A 181 2.85 11.26 22.99
CA ALA A 181 3.39 9.99 22.50
C ALA A 181 2.33 9.26 21.65
N LEU A 182 2.73 8.82 20.46
CA LEU A 182 1.90 8.02 19.58
C LEU A 182 2.05 6.54 19.95
N ASP A 183 0.94 5.92 20.34
CA ASP A 183 0.85 4.47 20.44
C ASP A 183 0.52 3.86 19.06
N ALA A 184 0.43 2.53 19.01
CA ALA A 184 0.09 1.80 17.78
C ALA A 184 -1.25 2.24 17.18
N ARG A 185 -2.24 2.60 18.02
CA ARG A 185 -3.56 3.04 17.57
C ARG A 185 -3.49 4.46 16.98
N GLY A 186 -2.74 5.36 17.60
CA GLY A 186 -2.48 6.70 17.12
C GLY A 186 -1.77 6.70 15.78
N LEU A 187 -0.75 5.83 15.61
CA LEU A 187 -0.08 5.64 14.32
C LEU A 187 -1.05 5.09 13.26
N ALA A 188 -1.81 4.05 13.57
CA ALA A 188 -2.78 3.45 12.63
C ALA A 188 -3.85 4.44 12.15
N ALA A 189 -4.25 5.40 13.01
CA ALA A 189 -5.21 6.44 12.65
C ALA A 189 -4.66 7.48 11.66
N LEU A 190 -3.33 7.58 11.53
CA LEU A 190 -2.65 8.52 10.63
C LEU A 190 -2.28 7.88 9.29
N GLU A 191 -2.41 6.56 9.15
CA GLU A 191 -2.05 5.84 7.94
C GLU A 191 -2.87 6.25 6.72
N HIS A 192 -2.16 6.57 5.65
CA HIS A 192 -2.75 6.55 4.33
C HIS A 192 -3.04 5.11 3.93
N ARG A 193 -4.27 4.89 3.45
CA ARG A 193 -4.75 3.59 3.03
C ARG A 193 -5.20 3.59 1.59
N VAL A 194 -4.79 2.58 0.85
CA VAL A 194 -5.40 2.23 -0.43
C VAL A 194 -6.41 1.13 -0.20
N VAL A 195 -7.55 1.22 -0.88
CA VAL A 195 -8.60 0.21 -0.77
C VAL A 195 -8.71 -0.52 -2.09
N ALA A 196 -8.23 -1.75 -2.14
CA ALA A 196 -8.44 -2.62 -3.28
C ALA A 196 -9.84 -3.25 -3.17
N SER A 197 -10.63 -3.13 -4.23
CA SER A 197 -11.99 -3.67 -4.27
C SER A 197 -12.20 -4.53 -5.51
N LEU A 198 -12.80 -5.70 -5.33
CA LEU A 198 -13.35 -6.51 -6.40
C LEU A 198 -14.88 -6.32 -6.40
N VAL A 199 -15.41 -5.83 -7.52
CA VAL A 199 -16.84 -5.58 -7.70
C VAL A 199 -17.31 -6.36 -8.92
N MET A 200 -18.41 -7.09 -8.78
CA MET A 200 -19.07 -7.77 -9.89
C MET A 200 -20.24 -6.93 -10.40
N THR A 201 -20.22 -6.61 -11.68
CA THR A 201 -21.32 -5.93 -12.35
C THR A 201 -22.25 -6.94 -12.99
N ARG A 202 -23.55 -6.88 -12.68
CA ARG A 202 -24.59 -7.73 -13.27
C ARG A 202 -25.68 -6.91 -13.94
N LYS A 203 -26.22 -7.41 -15.05
CA LYS A 203 -27.40 -6.85 -15.71
C LYS A 203 -28.62 -7.71 -15.39
N ARG A 204 -29.63 -7.14 -14.73
CA ARG A 204 -30.90 -7.82 -14.43
C ARG A 204 -32.07 -6.93 -14.79
N GLY A 205 -32.94 -7.40 -15.69
CA GLY A 205 -34.11 -6.62 -16.14
C GLY A 205 -33.76 -5.26 -16.73
N GLY A 206 -32.64 -5.16 -17.48
CA GLY A 206 -32.16 -3.91 -18.07
C GLY A 206 -31.43 -2.97 -17.11
N LYS A 207 -31.40 -3.25 -15.80
CA LYS A 207 -30.63 -2.48 -14.81
C LYS A 207 -29.26 -3.09 -14.57
N VAL A 208 -28.26 -2.22 -14.43
CA VAL A 208 -26.91 -2.59 -14.00
C VAL A 208 -26.88 -2.53 -12.47
N GLU A 209 -26.39 -3.59 -11.83
CA GLU A 209 -26.21 -3.69 -10.39
C GLU A 209 -24.76 -4.05 -10.08
N GLU A 210 -24.18 -3.40 -9.08
CA GLU A 210 -22.83 -3.65 -8.59
C GLU A 210 -22.89 -4.47 -7.29
N VAL A 211 -22.20 -5.61 -7.28
CA VAL A 211 -22.10 -6.49 -6.12
C VAL A 211 -20.66 -6.44 -5.61
N PRO A 212 -20.40 -5.84 -4.44
CA PRO A 212 -19.06 -5.84 -3.86
C PRO A 212 -18.71 -7.26 -3.40
N LEU A 213 -17.61 -7.81 -3.92
CA LEU A 213 -17.15 -9.17 -3.60
C LEU A 213 -16.02 -9.17 -2.58
N LEU A 214 -15.09 -8.23 -2.70
CA LEU A 214 -13.95 -8.09 -1.80
C LEU A 214 -13.62 -6.61 -1.63
N ARG A 215 -13.29 -6.20 -0.40
CA ARG A 215 -12.81 -4.84 -0.11
C ARG A 215 -11.73 -4.92 0.95
N VAL A 216 -10.48 -4.65 0.57
CA VAL A 216 -9.32 -4.77 1.45
C VAL A 216 -8.67 -3.40 1.62
N PRO A 217 -8.77 -2.77 2.79
CA PRO A 217 -7.95 -1.62 3.12
C PRO A 217 -6.51 -2.08 3.40
N LEU A 218 -5.54 -1.48 2.73
CA LEU A 218 -4.12 -1.70 2.94
C LEU A 218 -3.46 -0.41 3.38
N SER A 219 -2.57 -0.47 4.36
CA SER A 219 -1.64 0.63 4.63
C SER A 219 -0.75 0.82 3.41
N VAL A 220 -0.61 2.07 2.95
CA VAL A 220 0.28 2.36 1.81
C VAL A 220 1.72 2.05 2.19
N ALA A 221 2.12 2.27 3.44
CA ALA A 221 3.47 1.97 3.90
C ALA A 221 3.78 0.46 3.84
N GLU A 222 2.80 -0.39 4.12
CA GLU A 222 2.92 -1.86 4.03
C GLU A 222 2.89 -2.36 2.58
N ALA A 223 2.08 -1.72 1.73
CA ALA A 223 1.86 -2.15 0.35
C ALA A 223 2.85 -1.56 -0.68
N ALA A 224 3.61 -0.52 -0.33
CA ALA A 224 4.41 0.25 -1.28
C ALA A 224 5.60 -0.50 -1.89
N TRP A 225 6.01 -1.63 -1.31
CA TRP A 225 7.28 -2.30 -1.65
C TRP A 225 7.11 -3.67 -2.28
N GLU A 226 5.88 -4.15 -2.37
CA GLU A 226 5.56 -5.46 -2.88
C GLU A 226 4.47 -5.34 -3.95
N PRO A 227 4.54 -6.09 -5.06
CA PRO A 227 3.49 -6.10 -6.06
C PRO A 227 2.16 -6.51 -5.43
N LEU A 228 1.13 -5.69 -5.63
CA LEU A 228 -0.23 -6.06 -5.29
C LEU A 228 -0.80 -6.98 -6.37
N GLU A 229 -1.15 -8.21 -6.00
CA GLU A 229 -1.75 -9.19 -6.88
C GLU A 229 -3.20 -9.48 -6.44
N LEU A 230 -4.16 -9.18 -7.31
CA LEU A 230 -5.53 -9.65 -7.17
C LEU A 230 -5.70 -10.91 -8.01
N SER A 231 -5.69 -12.08 -7.39
CA SER A 231 -5.86 -13.35 -8.09
C SER A 231 -7.28 -13.89 -7.88
N ILE A 232 -7.85 -14.45 -8.94
CA ILE A 232 -9.16 -15.12 -8.93
C ILE A 232 -8.96 -16.54 -9.46
N TRP A 233 -9.35 -17.55 -8.70
CA TRP A 233 -9.21 -18.95 -9.08
C TRP A 233 -10.42 -19.77 -8.64
N PRO A 234 -10.72 -20.88 -9.31
CA PRO A 234 -11.77 -21.80 -8.87
C PRO A 234 -11.50 -22.45 -7.52
N ASP A 235 -12.54 -22.71 -6.71
CA ASP A 235 -12.36 -23.51 -5.49
C ASP A 235 -12.03 -24.97 -5.86
N PRO A 236 -10.83 -25.48 -5.52
CA PRO A 236 -10.40 -26.83 -5.88
C PRO A 236 -11.32 -27.91 -5.29
N LYS A 237 -11.92 -27.67 -4.11
CA LYS A 237 -12.83 -28.63 -3.47
C LYS A 237 -14.19 -28.72 -4.18
N LYS A 238 -14.54 -27.71 -4.99
CA LYS A 238 -15.82 -27.63 -5.71
C LYS A 238 -15.66 -27.88 -7.22
N LEU A 239 -14.43 -28.10 -7.69
CA LEU A 239 -14.12 -28.29 -9.12
C LEU A 239 -14.36 -29.73 -9.62
N GLY A 240 -14.55 -30.69 -8.71
CA GLY A 240 -14.59 -32.12 -9.04
C GLY A 240 -13.21 -32.69 -9.43
N PRO A 241 -13.12 -34.01 -9.73
CA PRO A 241 -11.87 -34.65 -10.11
C PRO A 241 -11.29 -34.02 -11.40
N ALA A 242 -9.96 -33.98 -11.49
CA ALA A 242 -9.29 -33.52 -12.71
C ALA A 242 -9.51 -34.54 -13.85
N PRO A 243 -9.84 -34.09 -15.08
CA PRO A 243 -9.82 -34.97 -16.23
C PRO A 243 -8.41 -35.54 -16.43
N ALA A 244 -8.30 -36.78 -16.89
CA ALA A 244 -7.02 -37.40 -17.19
C ALA A 244 -6.47 -36.84 -18.50
N GLY A 245 -5.39 -36.06 -18.43
CA GLY A 245 -4.80 -35.40 -19.61
C GLY A 245 -4.23 -34.02 -19.26
N LEU A 246 -3.23 -33.58 -20.02
CA LEU A 246 -2.35 -32.44 -19.75
C LEU A 246 -3.07 -31.12 -19.43
N GLU A 247 -2.46 -30.33 -18.53
CA GLU A 247 -2.77 -28.93 -18.27
C GLU A 247 -2.90 -28.13 -19.57
N GLY A 248 -4.05 -27.48 -19.78
CA GLY A 248 -4.29 -26.56 -20.90
C GLY A 248 -5.05 -27.13 -22.09
N ASP A 249 -5.85 -28.19 -21.92
CA ASP A 249 -6.81 -28.61 -22.95
C ASP A 249 -8.16 -27.87 -22.82
N ALA A 250 -8.94 -27.84 -23.90
CA ALA A 250 -10.24 -27.17 -23.93
C ALA A 250 -11.22 -27.70 -22.86
N ALA A 251 -11.07 -28.97 -22.46
CA ALA A 251 -11.84 -29.57 -21.38
C ALA A 251 -11.48 -28.99 -20.01
N THR A 252 -10.20 -28.76 -19.75
CA THR A 252 -9.71 -28.09 -18.55
C THR A 252 -10.17 -26.63 -18.50
N VAL A 253 -10.09 -25.90 -19.61
CA VAL A 253 -10.61 -24.51 -19.70
C VAL A 253 -12.12 -24.48 -19.46
N ALA A 254 -12.88 -25.35 -20.11
CA ALA A 254 -14.33 -25.44 -19.92
C ALA A 254 -14.68 -25.80 -18.47
N ARG A 255 -13.90 -26.68 -17.82
CA ARG A 255 -14.08 -27.03 -16.40
C ARG A 255 -13.82 -25.84 -15.47
N LEU A 256 -12.70 -25.15 -15.64
CA LEU A 256 -12.38 -23.93 -14.87
C LEU A 256 -13.45 -22.86 -15.10
N ALA A 257 -13.92 -22.72 -16.35
CA ALA A 257 -15.02 -21.86 -16.72
C ALA A 257 -16.40 -22.38 -16.31
N ALA A 258 -16.54 -23.58 -15.75
CA ALA A 258 -17.79 -24.09 -15.18
C ALA A 258 -17.76 -24.12 -13.65
N ALA A 259 -16.67 -23.63 -13.04
CA ALA A 259 -16.49 -23.64 -11.60
C ALA A 259 -17.69 -23.00 -10.88
N PRO A 260 -18.37 -23.73 -9.98
CA PRO A 260 -19.55 -23.23 -9.30
C PRO A 260 -19.20 -22.16 -8.26
N VAL A 261 -17.97 -22.19 -7.74
CA VAL A 261 -17.44 -21.23 -6.77
C VAL A 261 -16.06 -20.80 -7.20
N LEU A 262 -15.86 -19.50 -7.24
CA LEU A 262 -14.58 -18.82 -7.43
C LEU A 262 -14.11 -18.26 -6.09
N ARG A 263 -12.80 -18.13 -5.96
CA ARG A 263 -12.12 -17.48 -4.85
C ARG A 263 -11.33 -16.32 -5.39
N ALA A 264 -11.42 -15.18 -4.73
CA ALA A 264 -10.50 -14.08 -4.92
C ALA A 264 -9.64 -13.91 -3.67
N ALA A 265 -8.39 -13.49 -3.85
CA ALA A 265 -7.61 -12.93 -2.77
C ALA A 265 -6.75 -11.77 -3.26
N LEU A 266 -6.46 -10.86 -2.32
CA LEU A 266 -5.45 -9.83 -2.52
C LEU A 266 -4.17 -10.23 -1.80
N LEU A 267 -3.08 -10.23 -2.56
CA LEU A 267 -1.74 -10.57 -2.09
C LEU A 267 -0.83 -9.34 -2.20
N SER A 268 0.11 -9.21 -1.26
CA SER A 268 1.26 -8.30 -1.34
C SER A 268 2.51 -9.12 -1.06
N GLY A 269 3.28 -9.43 -2.09
CA GLY A 269 4.40 -10.37 -1.98
C GLY A 269 3.92 -11.76 -1.55
N LYS A 270 4.28 -12.19 -0.33
CA LYS A 270 3.82 -13.47 0.26
C LYS A 270 2.63 -13.32 1.21
N ALA A 271 2.28 -12.09 1.61
CA ALA A 271 1.19 -11.84 2.53
C ALA A 271 -0.15 -11.87 1.82
N ARG A 272 -1.17 -12.42 2.49
CA ARG A 272 -2.56 -12.39 2.03
C ARG A 272 -3.35 -11.44 2.92
N HIS A 273 -3.98 -10.44 2.32
CA HIS A 273 -4.68 -9.38 3.07
C HIS A 273 -6.20 -9.52 3.09
N GLY A 274 -6.76 -10.35 2.21
CA GLY A 274 -8.19 -10.63 2.23
C GLY A 274 -8.55 -11.67 1.20
N ALA A 275 -9.66 -12.36 1.42
CA ALA A 275 -10.18 -13.35 0.50
C ALA A 275 -11.71 -13.33 0.48
N ALA A 276 -12.29 -13.66 -0.67
CA ALA A 276 -13.72 -13.82 -0.84
C ALA A 276 -14.00 -15.07 -1.68
N ALA A 277 -15.05 -15.81 -1.35
CA ALA A 277 -15.58 -16.86 -2.19
C ALA A 277 -16.92 -16.39 -2.76
N PHE A 278 -17.14 -16.58 -4.07
CA PHE A 278 -18.33 -16.11 -4.75
C PHE A 278 -18.67 -16.93 -6.00
N ASP A 279 -19.89 -16.80 -6.49
CA ASP A 279 -20.36 -17.42 -7.71
C ASP A 279 -20.72 -16.35 -8.74
N ARG A 280 -21.10 -16.80 -9.93
CA ARG A 280 -21.48 -15.91 -11.04
C ARG A 280 -22.80 -15.19 -10.85
N SER A 281 -23.57 -15.57 -9.83
CA SER A 281 -24.79 -14.85 -9.43
C SER A 281 -24.48 -13.72 -8.43
N GLY A 282 -23.27 -13.71 -7.86
CA GLY A 282 -22.85 -12.78 -6.81
C GLY A 282 -23.21 -13.24 -5.41
N ARG A 283 -23.57 -14.52 -5.24
CA ARG A 283 -23.66 -15.12 -3.91
C ARG A 283 -22.25 -15.23 -3.36
N THR A 284 -22.06 -14.89 -2.08
CA THR A 284 -20.77 -14.95 -1.40
C THR A 284 -20.77 -15.99 -0.29
N TRP A 285 -19.57 -16.45 0.05
CA TRP A 285 -19.31 -17.40 1.14
C TRP A 285 -18.14 -16.90 1.99
N GLU A 286 -18.16 -17.27 3.27
CA GLU A 286 -17.03 -17.02 4.16
C GLU A 286 -15.85 -17.93 3.81
N ILE A 287 -14.64 -17.41 3.99
CA ILE A 287 -13.40 -18.18 3.86
C ILE A 287 -12.78 -18.25 5.26
N GLY A 288 -12.62 -19.46 5.78
CA GLY A 288 -11.94 -19.72 7.05
C GLY A 288 -10.44 -19.41 6.98
N GLU A 289 -9.78 -19.35 8.13
CA GLU A 289 -8.34 -19.09 8.25
C GLU A 289 -7.49 -20.12 7.49
N ASP A 290 -7.96 -21.38 7.44
CA ASP A 290 -7.37 -22.48 6.67
C ASP A 290 -7.61 -22.36 5.15
N GLY A 291 -8.33 -21.31 4.73
CA GLY A 291 -8.75 -21.10 3.37
C GLY A 291 -9.88 -22.02 2.91
N ALA A 292 -10.60 -22.70 3.80
CA ALA A 292 -11.80 -23.46 3.43
C ALA A 292 -12.98 -22.52 3.19
N VAL A 293 -13.80 -22.84 2.18
CA VAL A 293 -15.05 -22.12 1.92
C VAL A 293 -16.14 -22.67 2.83
N GLY A 294 -16.68 -21.81 3.69
CA GLY A 294 -17.73 -22.10 4.66
C GLY A 294 -19.15 -21.99 4.09
N GLY A 295 -20.12 -21.73 4.97
CA GLY A 295 -21.52 -21.52 4.60
C GLY A 295 -21.76 -20.21 3.82
N PRO A 296 -22.96 -20.03 3.23
CA PRO A 296 -23.31 -18.78 2.54
C PRO A 296 -23.16 -17.59 3.49
N ALA A 297 -22.41 -16.57 3.09
CA ALA A 297 -22.24 -15.36 3.87
C ALA A 297 -23.53 -14.54 3.79
N ALA A 298 -24.03 -14.06 4.93
CA ALA A 298 -25.09 -13.05 4.91
C ALA A 298 -24.53 -11.78 4.26
N LEU A 299 -25.25 -11.25 3.26
CA LEU A 299 -24.88 -10.11 2.40
C LEU A 299 -24.67 -8.77 3.13
N GLY A 300 -24.54 -8.77 4.46
CA GLY A 300 -24.30 -7.59 5.28
C GLY A 300 -23.43 -7.81 6.53
N GLY A 301 -22.83 -8.99 6.74
CA GLY A 301 -22.18 -9.33 8.03
C GLY A 301 -20.65 -9.35 8.06
N ALA A 302 -19.97 -9.69 6.95
CA ALA A 302 -18.55 -10.07 6.98
C ALA A 302 -17.57 -8.99 6.46
N LEU A 303 -17.91 -7.71 6.55
CA LEU A 303 -17.03 -6.60 6.12
C LEU A 303 -16.07 -6.09 7.21
N GLY A 304 -16.01 -6.71 8.39
CA GLY A 304 -15.25 -6.18 9.54
C GLY A 304 -14.33 -7.14 10.29
N GLY A 305 -14.26 -8.43 9.93
CA GLY A 305 -13.64 -9.45 10.79
C GLY A 305 -12.14 -9.73 10.60
N ALA A 306 -11.52 -9.34 9.48
CA ALA A 306 -10.13 -9.72 9.17
C ALA A 306 -9.12 -8.59 9.46
N LEU A 307 -9.28 -7.87 10.58
CA LEU A 307 -8.26 -6.96 11.12
C LEU A 307 -7.66 -7.60 12.38
N GLY A 308 -6.68 -8.48 12.19
CA GLY A 308 -5.99 -9.13 13.29
C GLY A 308 -4.90 -10.10 12.86
N GLY A 309 -3.73 -9.56 12.50
CA GLY A 309 -2.41 -10.19 12.63
C GLY A 309 -2.12 -11.45 11.81
N PHE A 310 -1.47 -11.26 10.65
CA PHE A 310 -0.40 -12.12 10.14
C PHE A 310 0.60 -11.26 9.37
#